data_AF-D8PKK3-F1
#
_entry.id   AF-D8PKK3-F1
#
_cell.length_a   1.000
_cell.length_b   1.000
_cell.length_c   1.000
_cell.angle_alpha   90.00
_cell.angle_beta   90.00
_cell.angle_gamma   90.00
#
_symmetry.space_group_name_H-M   'P 1'
#
loop_
_entity.id
_entity.type
_entity.pdbx_description
1 polymer ?
#
loop_
_entity_poly.entity_id
_entity_poly.type
_entity_poly.pdbx_seq_one_letter_code
_entity_poly.pdbx_strand_id
1 'polypeptide(L)'
;MNGLRTFNGARPTGEPERPLTILQVCQPEVYLLDVKDPALVFYALSECTKILNYLRRDGYVLQAVGRDSIMLRAKTVNEPSDLGDFASRYTVEIAIDGCNRYVPSAHETAQHLRTQGHPYFMPLEVATCRHQFVKNKSDATFTSRFFARNPFHDLESILWIALHTLLPFTPLRPVGAKDWDSYRSLLGNVRARMQRLFPQVRRHHNSIDFDCREVFLKRGKYRDGLKTLLGQVYGESSPVLKLIDLFDDLVWAYRKVEGAANFAHSCEDRGSELPANTRIDPALFEEHAGIYGRIHEALKAVCAYLTNAQVQLIRVDDVDQDTGAPLVFQQCAKR
;
A
#
# COMPACT_ATOMS: atom_id res chain seq x y z
N MET A 1 44.71 31.37 -48.16
CA MET A 1 43.44 31.73 -47.51
C MET A 1 42.80 30.44 -47.00
N ASN A 2 42.58 30.39 -45.67
CA ASN A 2 41.63 29.60 -44.87
C ASN A 2 41.51 28.08 -45.15
N GLY A 3 41.88 27.11 -44.30
CA GLY A 3 42.12 27.08 -42.85
C GLY A 3 40.86 26.67 -42.07
N LEU A 4 40.74 25.40 -41.64
CA LEU A 4 39.89 24.87 -40.54
C LEU A 4 40.11 23.35 -40.43
N ARG A 5 41.04 22.85 -39.61
CA ARG A 5 41.00 22.54 -38.15
C ARG A 5 39.97 21.46 -37.75
N THR A 6 40.50 20.26 -37.55
CA THR A 6 39.95 19.17 -36.74
C THR A 6 39.91 19.56 -35.26
N PHE A 7 38.77 19.37 -34.59
CA PHE A 7 38.67 19.45 -33.12
C PHE A 7 38.40 18.05 -32.55
N ASN A 8 39.44 17.48 -31.95
CA ASN A 8 39.32 16.44 -30.94
C ASN A 8 38.89 17.11 -29.63
N GLY A 9 37.63 16.97 -29.26
CA GLY A 9 37.14 17.31 -27.93
C GLY A 9 37.12 16.07 -27.05
N ALA A 10 38.16 15.89 -26.23
CA ALA A 10 38.11 14.98 -25.09
C ALA A 10 36.98 15.45 -24.14
N ARG A 11 35.98 14.60 -23.89
CA ARG A 11 35.01 14.84 -22.81
C ARG A 11 35.66 14.49 -21.47
N PRO A 12 35.42 15.28 -20.41
CA PRO A 12 35.87 14.92 -19.07
C PRO A 12 35.13 13.67 -18.60
N THR A 13 35.91 12.68 -18.21
CA THR A 13 35.54 11.57 -17.34
C THR A 13 34.95 12.11 -16.03
N GLY A 14 33.78 11.63 -15.59
CA GLY A 14 33.36 11.96 -14.22
C GLY A 14 31.93 11.69 -13.77
N GLU A 15 31.03 11.12 -14.57
CA GLU A 15 29.76 10.63 -14.04
C GLU A 15 29.74 9.10 -14.13
N PRO A 16 29.46 8.38 -13.03
CA PRO A 16 29.20 6.95 -13.13
C PRO A 16 27.93 6.79 -13.97
N GLU A 17 28.09 6.30 -15.20
CA GLU A 17 26.98 5.78 -16.00
C GLU A 17 26.26 4.76 -15.12
N ARG A 18 25.10 5.14 -14.58
CA ARG A 18 24.20 4.16 -13.97
C ARG A 18 23.80 3.22 -15.10
N PRO A 19 23.99 1.90 -14.96
CA PRO A 19 23.48 0.96 -15.94
C PRO A 19 21.96 1.15 -16.00
N LEU A 20 21.49 1.81 -17.06
CA LEU A 20 20.10 1.84 -17.47
C LEU A 20 19.75 0.39 -17.77
N THR A 21 19.19 -0.29 -16.78
CA THR A 21 18.56 -1.58 -16.98
C THR A 21 17.30 -1.29 -17.76
N ILE A 22 17.42 -1.24 -19.09
CA ILE A 22 16.30 -1.34 -20.00
C ILE A 22 15.75 -2.74 -19.75
N LEU A 23 14.79 -2.85 -18.85
CA LEU A 23 13.94 -4.02 -18.75
C LEU A 23 13.34 -4.19 -20.15
N GLN A 24 13.82 -5.19 -20.88
CA GLN A 24 13.19 -5.67 -22.08
C GLN A 24 11.86 -6.30 -21.64
N VAL A 25 10.84 -5.45 -21.50
CA VAL A 25 9.50 -5.83 -21.07
C VAL A 25 8.84 -6.56 -22.24
N CYS A 26 9.06 -7.87 -22.33
CA CYS A 26 8.42 -8.75 -23.31
C CYS A 26 6.95 -9.06 -22.97
N GLN A 27 6.36 -8.43 -21.94
CA GLN A 27 4.93 -8.54 -21.65
C GLN A 27 4.34 -7.13 -21.50
N PRO A 28 3.36 -6.73 -22.35
CA PRO A 28 2.82 -5.37 -22.31
C PRO A 28 2.13 -5.01 -20.98
N GLU A 29 1.86 -6.01 -20.14
CA GLU A 29 1.17 -5.90 -18.86
C GLU A 29 1.97 -6.61 -17.77
N VAL A 30 2.08 -5.96 -16.61
CA VAL A 30 2.74 -6.50 -15.42
C VAL A 30 1.85 -6.26 -14.20
N TYR A 31 1.64 -7.27 -13.37
CA TYR A 31 0.93 -7.12 -12.11
C TYR A 31 1.75 -6.27 -11.12
N LEU A 32 1.05 -5.45 -10.32
CA LEU A 32 1.69 -4.47 -9.44
C LEU A 32 2.76 -5.09 -8.50
N LEU A 33 2.51 -6.28 -7.94
CA LEU A 33 3.45 -6.91 -7.01
C LEU A 33 4.69 -7.54 -7.68
N ASP A 34 4.67 -7.67 -9.00
CA ASP A 34 5.82 -8.14 -9.75
C ASP A 34 6.78 -6.99 -10.13
N VAL A 35 6.31 -5.74 -10.02
CA VAL A 35 7.11 -4.52 -10.24
C VAL A 35 8.19 -4.36 -9.17
N LYS A 36 9.44 -4.13 -9.62
CA LYS A 36 10.61 -3.97 -8.75
C LYS A 36 10.89 -2.53 -8.33
N ASP A 37 10.46 -1.56 -9.14
CA ASP A 37 10.61 -0.15 -8.85
C ASP A 37 9.52 0.31 -7.85
N PRO A 38 9.88 0.62 -6.59
CA PRO A 38 8.90 1.05 -5.60
C PRO A 38 8.23 2.38 -5.99
N ALA A 39 8.92 3.30 -6.68
CA ALA A 39 8.32 4.56 -7.09
C ALA A 39 7.17 4.33 -8.08
N LEU A 40 7.36 3.42 -9.05
CA LEU A 40 6.32 3.02 -9.99
C LEU A 40 5.13 2.35 -9.27
N VAL A 41 5.38 1.55 -8.23
CA VAL A 41 4.31 0.97 -7.40
C VAL A 41 3.51 2.08 -6.70
N PHE A 42 4.16 3.06 -6.10
CA PHE A 42 3.48 4.18 -5.44
C PHE A 42 2.69 5.06 -6.42
N TYR A 43 3.21 5.29 -7.63
CA TYR A 43 2.46 5.91 -8.72
C TYR A 43 1.17 5.12 -9.00
N ALA A 44 1.28 3.81 -9.21
CA ALA A 44 0.14 2.96 -9.53
C ALA A 44 -0.91 2.92 -8.42
N LEU A 45 -0.49 2.82 -7.15
CA LEU A 45 -1.40 2.89 -6.00
C LEU A 45 -2.11 4.24 -5.91
N SER A 46 -1.42 5.33 -6.28
CA SER A 46 -2.02 6.67 -6.28
C SER A 46 -3.13 6.78 -7.34
N GLU A 47 -2.91 6.28 -8.55
CA GLU A 47 -3.94 6.26 -9.60
C GLU A 47 -5.07 5.27 -9.27
N CYS A 48 -4.74 4.11 -8.71
CA CYS A 48 -5.72 3.15 -8.23
C CYS A 48 -6.67 3.79 -7.20
N THR A 49 -6.15 4.60 -6.28
CA THR A 49 -6.96 5.33 -5.29
C THR A 49 -7.96 6.30 -5.96
N LYS A 50 -7.59 6.94 -7.08
CA LYS A 50 -8.54 7.75 -7.86
C LYS A 50 -9.65 6.90 -8.46
N ILE A 51 -9.30 5.77 -9.06
CA ILE A 51 -10.25 4.83 -9.66
C ILE A 51 -11.22 4.31 -8.58
N LEU A 52 -10.71 3.91 -7.41
CA LEU A 52 -11.53 3.48 -6.29
C LEU A 52 -12.49 4.58 -5.80
N ASN A 53 -12.08 5.85 -5.83
CA ASN A 53 -12.98 6.96 -5.51
C ASN A 53 -14.12 7.11 -6.53
N TYR A 54 -13.86 6.90 -7.83
CA TYR A 54 -14.91 6.86 -8.84
C TYR A 54 -15.87 5.68 -8.60
N LEU A 55 -15.34 4.48 -8.38
CA LEU A 55 -16.15 3.30 -8.07
C LEU A 55 -17.06 3.53 -6.85
N ARG A 56 -16.50 4.11 -5.77
CA ARG A 56 -17.27 4.46 -4.57
C ARG A 56 -18.43 5.40 -4.88
N ARG A 57 -18.20 6.46 -5.67
CA ARG A 57 -19.25 7.43 -6.06
C ARG A 57 -20.38 6.74 -6.82
N ASP A 58 -20.04 5.75 -7.63
CA ASP A 58 -21.00 4.95 -8.39
C ASP A 58 -21.62 3.80 -7.57
N GLY A 59 -21.27 3.69 -6.28
CA GLY A 59 -21.80 2.70 -5.36
C GLY A 59 -21.19 1.30 -5.51
N TYR A 60 -19.97 1.20 -6.04
CA TYR A 60 -19.22 -0.04 -6.19
C TYR A 60 -18.08 -0.16 -5.16
N VAL A 61 -17.75 -1.41 -4.83
CA VAL A 61 -16.59 -1.78 -4.01
C VAL A 61 -15.86 -2.89 -4.77
N LEU A 62 -14.54 -2.81 -4.91
CA LEU A 62 -13.76 -3.82 -5.65
C LEU A 62 -13.67 -5.13 -4.87
N GLN A 63 -13.75 -5.06 -3.55
CA GLN A 63 -13.84 -6.16 -2.59
C GLN A 63 -12.55 -6.96 -2.35
N ALA A 64 -11.64 -6.97 -3.34
CA ALA A 64 -10.40 -7.74 -3.27
C ALA A 64 -9.21 -7.00 -3.91
N VAL A 65 -8.90 -5.79 -3.44
CA VAL A 65 -7.64 -5.13 -3.80
C VAL A 65 -6.46 -5.98 -3.27
N GLY A 66 -5.67 -6.53 -4.17
CA GLY A 66 -4.56 -7.43 -3.87
C GLY A 66 -3.63 -7.66 -5.07
N ARG A 67 -2.88 -8.75 -5.02
CA ARG A 67 -1.80 -9.09 -5.97
C ARG A 67 -2.22 -9.00 -7.44
N ASP A 68 -3.36 -9.62 -7.75
CA ASP A 68 -3.79 -9.85 -9.12
C ASP A 68 -4.81 -8.78 -9.59
N SER A 69 -5.05 -7.75 -8.77
CA SER A 69 -6.10 -6.76 -9.01
C SER A 69 -5.61 -5.47 -9.68
N ILE A 70 -4.31 -5.16 -9.62
CA ILE A 70 -3.75 -3.92 -10.17
C ILE A 70 -2.69 -4.29 -11.19
N MET A 71 -2.82 -3.77 -12.41
CA MET A 71 -1.94 -4.02 -13.53
C MET A 71 -1.37 -2.70 -14.05
N LEU A 72 -0.15 -2.77 -14.55
CA LEU A 72 0.51 -1.67 -15.26
C LEU A 72 0.69 -2.09 -16.70
N ARG A 73 0.14 -1.30 -17.63
CA ARG A 73 0.32 -1.46 -19.07
C ARG A 73 1.25 -0.38 -19.60
N ALA A 74 2.32 -0.77 -20.31
CA ALA A 74 3.21 0.20 -20.95
C ALA A 74 2.51 0.84 -22.17
N LYS A 75 2.56 2.17 -22.28
CA LYS A 75 1.94 2.94 -23.38
C LYS A 75 2.79 2.97 -24.64
N THR A 76 4.11 3.06 -24.50
CA THR A 76 5.08 3.06 -25.60
C THR A 76 6.25 2.15 -25.26
N VAL A 77 6.64 1.30 -26.20
CA VAL A 77 7.76 0.34 -26.01
C VAL A 77 9.12 0.98 -26.34
N ASN A 78 9.13 2.10 -27.08
CA ASN A 78 10.32 2.55 -27.83
C ASN A 78 10.75 4.00 -27.62
N GLU A 79 10.13 4.78 -26.72
CA GLU A 79 10.53 6.18 -26.52
C GLU A 79 11.27 6.39 -25.19
N PRO A 80 12.50 6.96 -25.22
CA PRO A 80 13.19 7.35 -24.01
C PRO A 80 12.44 8.52 -23.38
N SER A 81 11.65 8.26 -22.34
CA SER A 81 11.06 9.31 -21.52
C SER A 81 11.99 9.70 -20.39
N ASP A 82 11.84 10.93 -19.92
CA ASP A 82 12.50 11.42 -18.71
C ASP A 82 12.20 10.52 -17.51
N LEU A 83 13.24 10.29 -16.70
CA LEU A 83 13.16 9.59 -15.41
C LEU A 83 12.19 10.33 -14.49
N GLY A 84 10.95 9.84 -14.41
CA GLY A 84 9.97 10.30 -13.43
C GLY A 84 8.57 10.57 -13.98
N ASP A 85 8.40 10.68 -15.30
CA ASP A 85 7.06 10.77 -15.88
C ASP A 85 6.46 9.37 -16.07
N PHE A 86 5.93 8.80 -15.00
CA PHE A 86 5.23 7.52 -15.08
C PHE A 86 3.90 7.63 -15.83
N ALA A 87 3.27 8.80 -15.84
CA ALA A 87 1.94 8.97 -16.45
C ALA A 87 1.97 8.93 -17.97
N SER A 88 3.02 9.41 -18.62
CA SER A 88 3.19 9.24 -20.07
C SER A 88 3.56 7.81 -20.47
N ARG A 89 4.23 7.05 -19.58
CA ARG A 89 4.74 5.71 -19.86
C ARG A 89 3.78 4.57 -19.55
N TYR A 90 2.94 4.74 -18.52
CA TYR A 90 2.12 3.65 -18.00
C TYR A 90 0.64 4.03 -17.92
N THR A 91 -0.21 3.04 -18.14
CA THR A 91 -1.62 3.04 -17.76
C THR A 91 -1.79 2.11 -16.57
N VAL A 92 -2.53 2.57 -15.56
CA VAL A 92 -2.89 1.75 -14.40
C VAL A 92 -4.28 1.20 -14.65
N GLU A 93 -4.39 -0.12 -14.64
CA GLU A 93 -5.64 -0.84 -14.87
C GLU A 93 -5.99 -1.65 -13.62
N ILE A 94 -7.27 -1.72 -13.29
CA ILE A 94 -7.77 -2.58 -12.22
C ILE A 94 -8.44 -3.78 -12.88
N ALA A 95 -7.96 -4.98 -12.59
CA ALA A 95 -8.62 -6.21 -12.97
C ALA A 95 -9.88 -6.37 -12.12
N ILE A 96 -11.03 -6.24 -12.78
CA ILE A 96 -12.34 -6.37 -12.16
C ILE A 96 -12.81 -7.80 -12.36
N ASP A 97 -12.29 -8.73 -11.57
CA ASP A 97 -12.91 -10.04 -11.42
C ASP A 97 -13.85 -9.96 -10.20
N GLY A 98 -15.07 -9.47 -10.42
CA GLY A 98 -16.09 -9.35 -9.38
C GLY A 98 -16.26 -7.96 -8.72
N CYS A 99 -16.29 -6.86 -9.50
CA CYS A 99 -16.87 -5.62 -8.97
C CYS A 99 -18.35 -5.85 -8.70
N ASN A 100 -18.68 -5.96 -7.43
CA ASN A 100 -20.05 -5.94 -7.01
C ASN A 100 -20.42 -4.49 -6.72
N ARG A 101 -21.66 -4.11 -6.99
CA ARG A 101 -22.25 -2.97 -6.26
C ARG A 101 -22.06 -3.23 -4.76
N TYR A 102 -22.17 -2.21 -3.93
CA TYR A 102 -22.25 -2.35 -2.47
C TYR A 102 -23.49 -3.21 -2.11
N VAL A 103 -23.31 -4.53 -2.29
CA VAL A 103 -24.30 -5.59 -2.39
C VAL A 103 -24.05 -6.53 -1.21
N PRO A 104 -25.11 -7.11 -0.66
CA PRO A 104 -25.10 -7.62 0.70
C PRO A 104 -24.40 -8.97 0.82
N SER A 105 -23.62 -9.16 1.88
CA SER A 105 -23.14 -10.49 2.28
C SER A 105 -24.08 -11.09 3.34
N ALA A 106 -25.28 -11.49 2.93
CA ALA A 106 -26.11 -12.37 3.78
C ALA A 106 -26.01 -13.84 3.40
N HIS A 107 -25.43 -14.16 2.24
CA HIS A 107 -25.28 -15.55 1.78
C HIS A 107 -23.85 -15.94 1.43
N GLU A 108 -22.90 -15.00 1.40
CA GLU A 108 -21.50 -15.40 1.43
C GLU A 108 -21.20 -15.86 2.85
N THR A 109 -21.07 -17.18 3.02
CA THR A 109 -20.59 -17.73 4.28
C THR A 109 -19.28 -17.03 4.64
N ALA A 110 -19.07 -16.72 5.91
CA ALA A 110 -17.83 -16.11 6.39
C ALA A 110 -16.56 -16.85 5.90
N GLN A 111 -16.72 -18.14 5.56
CA GLN A 111 -15.71 -18.96 4.91
C GLN A 111 -15.39 -18.54 3.45
N HIS A 112 -16.39 -18.23 2.62
CA HIS A 112 -16.18 -17.77 1.24
C HIS A 112 -15.52 -16.38 1.21
N LEU A 113 -15.94 -15.48 2.10
CA LEU A 113 -15.34 -14.14 2.23
C LEU A 113 -13.85 -14.19 2.61
N ARG A 114 -13.44 -15.20 3.40
CA ARG A 114 -12.05 -15.40 3.83
C ARG A 114 -11.14 -16.01 2.78
N THR A 115 -11.70 -16.68 1.76
CA THR A 115 -10.89 -17.29 0.68
C THR A 115 -10.62 -16.33 -0.47
N GLN A 116 -11.30 -15.18 -0.51
CA GLN A 116 -11.12 -14.19 -1.57
C GLN A 116 -10.06 -13.16 -1.18
N GLY A 117 -9.03 -13.04 -2.01
CA GLY A 117 -7.98 -12.02 -1.86
C GLY A 117 -6.71 -12.52 -1.17
N HIS A 118 -5.63 -11.73 -1.31
CA HIS A 118 -4.34 -12.08 -0.75
C HIS A 118 -4.27 -11.70 0.75
N PRO A 119 -3.92 -12.63 1.66
CA PRO A 119 -3.95 -12.36 3.10
C PRO A 119 -3.11 -11.16 3.56
N TYR A 120 -2.01 -10.88 2.85
CA TYR A 120 -1.15 -9.74 3.17
C TYR A 120 -1.82 -8.38 2.94
N PHE A 121 -2.90 -8.30 2.17
CA PHE A 121 -3.56 -7.04 1.86
C PHE A 121 -5.03 -7.07 2.23
N MET A 122 -5.52 -8.19 2.76
CA MET A 122 -6.88 -8.32 3.26
C MET A 122 -7.13 -7.33 4.41
N PRO A 123 -8.21 -6.54 4.34
CA PRO A 123 -8.61 -5.63 5.40
C PRO A 123 -9.00 -6.39 6.67
N LEU A 124 -8.76 -5.79 7.85
CA LEU A 124 -8.99 -6.45 9.14
C LEU A 124 -10.45 -6.91 9.32
N GLU A 125 -11.41 -6.04 8.98
CA GLU A 125 -12.83 -6.36 9.14
C GLU A 125 -13.28 -7.48 8.19
N VAL A 126 -12.73 -7.52 6.98
CA VAL A 126 -12.98 -8.58 5.99
C VAL A 126 -12.44 -9.92 6.50
N ALA A 127 -11.20 -9.92 6.99
CA ALA A 127 -10.55 -11.11 7.56
C ALA A 127 -11.31 -11.67 8.77
N THR A 128 -11.85 -10.78 9.60
CA THR A 128 -12.60 -11.17 10.81
C THR A 128 -14.10 -11.37 10.54
N CYS A 129 -14.58 -10.95 9.37
CA CYS A 129 -16.00 -10.85 8.99
C CYS A 129 -16.83 -10.11 10.04
N ARG A 130 -16.29 -9.01 10.59
CA ARG A 130 -16.88 -8.23 11.68
C ARG A 130 -16.51 -6.77 11.56
N HIS A 131 -17.42 -5.87 11.91
CA HIS A 131 -17.09 -4.47 12.13
C HIS A 131 -16.30 -4.30 13.44
N GLN A 132 -15.15 -3.64 13.39
CA GLN A 132 -14.12 -3.68 14.43
C GLN A 132 -13.92 -2.34 15.14
N PHE A 133 -14.43 -1.24 14.61
CA PHE A 133 -14.08 0.11 15.05
C PHE A 133 -15.16 0.81 15.88
N VAL A 134 -16.29 0.14 16.14
CA VAL A 134 -17.28 0.55 17.14
C VAL A 134 -16.66 0.70 18.53
N LYS A 135 -16.85 1.86 19.19
CA LYS A 135 -16.33 2.11 20.54
C LYS A 135 -17.02 1.27 21.63
N ASN A 136 -18.34 1.11 21.53
CA ASN A 136 -19.15 0.35 22.48
C ASN A 136 -19.54 -0.97 21.84
N LYS A 137 -18.72 -2.01 22.05
CA LYS A 137 -19.03 -3.39 21.64
C LYS A 137 -20.08 -4.01 22.56
N SER A 138 -21.24 -3.37 22.74
CA SER A 138 -22.38 -4.12 23.26
C SER A 138 -22.86 -5.02 22.12
N ASP A 139 -23.15 -6.28 22.41
CA ASP A 139 -23.65 -7.23 21.39
C ASP A 139 -24.98 -6.77 20.75
N ALA A 140 -25.60 -5.73 21.33
CA ALA A 140 -26.85 -5.12 20.90
C ALA A 140 -26.69 -3.96 19.88
N THR A 141 -25.48 -3.65 19.41
CA THR A 141 -25.31 -2.62 18.36
C THR A 141 -25.77 -3.11 16.98
N PHE A 142 -26.18 -2.20 16.10
CA PHE A 142 -26.59 -2.56 14.74
C PHE A 142 -25.45 -3.25 13.97
N THR A 143 -24.24 -2.68 14.01
CA THR A 143 -23.05 -3.20 13.31
C THR A 143 -22.49 -4.48 13.92
N SER A 144 -22.91 -4.91 15.13
CA SER A 144 -22.50 -6.21 15.69
C SER A 144 -23.33 -7.38 15.15
N ARG A 145 -24.45 -7.11 14.47
CA ARG A 145 -25.42 -8.12 14.02
C ARG A 145 -25.24 -8.55 12.56
N PHE A 146 -24.43 -7.83 11.79
CA PHE A 146 -24.11 -8.16 10.40
C PHE A 146 -22.69 -7.71 10.07
N PHE A 147 -22.21 -8.14 8.91
CA PHE A 147 -21.01 -7.61 8.29
C PHE A 147 -21.32 -7.30 6.83
N ALA A 148 -20.81 -6.18 6.33
CA ALA A 148 -20.85 -5.87 4.91
C ALA A 148 -19.52 -5.25 4.47
N ARG A 149 -18.98 -5.72 3.34
CA ARG A 149 -17.83 -5.09 2.68
C ARG A 149 -18.17 -3.66 2.30
N ASN A 150 -17.26 -2.72 2.52
CA ASN A 150 -17.48 -1.30 2.30
C ASN A 150 -16.31 -0.61 1.60
N PRO A 151 -16.49 0.62 1.07
CA PRO A 151 -15.46 1.29 0.27
C PRO A 151 -14.12 1.52 1.00
N PHE A 152 -14.10 1.63 2.33
CA PHE A 152 -12.86 1.81 3.09
C PHE A 152 -12.02 0.53 3.18
N HIS A 153 -12.62 -0.65 2.95
CA HIS A 153 -11.88 -1.91 2.86
C HIS A 153 -10.88 -1.87 1.69
N ASP A 154 -11.28 -1.32 0.53
CA ASP A 154 -10.37 -1.18 -0.61
C ASP A 154 -9.20 -0.23 -0.29
N LEU A 155 -9.45 0.85 0.45
CA LEU A 155 -8.41 1.78 0.90
C LEU A 155 -7.44 1.14 1.90
N GLU A 156 -7.94 0.32 2.83
CA GLU A 156 -7.10 -0.40 3.79
C GLU A 156 -6.10 -1.31 3.05
N SER A 157 -6.57 -2.04 2.03
CA SER A 157 -5.72 -2.85 1.16
C SER A 157 -4.64 -2.04 0.45
N ILE A 158 -4.98 -0.86 -0.09
CA ILE A 158 -4.00 0.05 -0.70
C ILE A 158 -2.90 0.43 0.29
N LEU A 159 -3.26 0.79 1.53
CA LEU A 159 -2.28 1.15 2.56
C LEU A 159 -1.42 -0.04 2.97
N TRP A 160 -1.99 -1.25 3.04
CA TRP A 160 -1.20 -2.46 3.31
C TRP A 160 -0.23 -2.79 2.17
N ILE A 161 -0.63 -2.63 0.90
CA ILE A 161 0.28 -2.81 -0.24
C ILE A 161 1.39 -1.75 -0.20
N ALA A 162 1.05 -0.49 0.03
CA ALA A 162 2.03 0.60 0.14
C ALA A 162 3.09 0.31 1.22
N LEU A 163 2.65 -0.11 2.40
CA LEU A 163 3.55 -0.44 3.50
C LEU A 163 4.39 -1.68 3.20
N HIS A 164 3.79 -2.73 2.63
CA HIS A 164 4.52 -3.94 2.24
C HIS A 164 5.58 -3.68 1.17
N THR A 165 5.30 -2.80 0.21
CA THR A 165 6.25 -2.40 -0.83
C THR A 165 7.41 -1.61 -0.25
N LEU A 166 7.16 -0.73 0.71
CA LEU A 166 8.17 0.17 1.26
C LEU A 166 9.13 -0.52 2.25
N LEU A 167 8.61 -1.32 3.19
CA LEU A 167 9.39 -1.84 4.32
C LEU A 167 10.62 -2.70 3.94
N PRO A 168 10.66 -3.42 2.80
CA PRO A 168 11.85 -4.11 2.34
C PRO A 168 12.98 -3.20 1.85
N PHE A 169 12.73 -1.91 1.64
CA PHE A 169 13.70 -0.96 1.12
C PHE A 169 14.21 -0.01 2.19
N THR A 170 15.39 0.53 1.95
CA THR A 170 16.01 1.51 2.82
C THR A 170 16.92 2.47 2.03
N PRO A 171 17.11 3.72 2.46
CA PRO A 171 18.09 4.60 1.83
C PRO A 171 19.50 4.03 1.97
N LEU A 172 20.28 4.10 0.89
CA LEU A 172 21.68 3.68 0.89
C LEU A 172 22.52 4.49 1.90
N ARG A 173 22.14 5.74 2.13
CA ARG A 173 22.75 6.65 3.10
C ARG A 173 21.66 7.16 4.04
N PRO A 174 21.39 6.50 5.17
CA PRO A 174 20.39 6.98 6.13
C PRO A 174 20.81 8.33 6.71
N VAL A 175 19.83 9.21 6.93
CA VAL A 175 20.07 10.58 7.41
C VAL A 175 20.53 10.62 8.88
N GLY A 176 20.15 9.61 9.68
CA GLY A 176 20.34 9.61 11.14
C GLY A 176 21.32 8.59 11.70
N ALA A 177 21.92 7.71 10.89
CA ALA A 177 22.80 6.66 11.42
C ALA A 177 24.21 7.19 11.65
N LYS A 178 24.74 6.99 12.86
CA LYS A 178 26.13 7.34 13.21
C LYS A 178 27.14 6.32 12.67
N ASP A 179 26.74 5.06 12.67
CA ASP A 179 27.54 3.91 12.26
C ASP A 179 26.62 2.80 11.71
N TRP A 180 27.24 1.82 11.04
CA TRP A 180 26.52 0.72 10.41
C TRP A 180 25.83 -0.19 11.42
N ASP A 181 26.43 -0.48 12.58
CA ASP A 181 25.84 -1.41 13.55
C ASP A 181 24.55 -0.86 14.16
N SER A 182 24.52 0.44 14.45
CA SER A 182 23.31 1.16 14.86
C SER A 182 22.23 1.09 13.79
N TYR A 183 22.61 1.27 12.52
CA TYR A 183 21.67 1.19 11.40
C TYR A 183 21.16 -0.24 11.17
N ARG A 184 22.04 -1.25 11.24
CA ARG A 184 21.71 -2.66 11.13
C ARG A 184 20.69 -3.06 12.19
N SER A 185 20.90 -2.63 13.43
CA SER A 185 19.95 -2.83 14.53
C SER A 185 18.58 -2.18 14.25
N LEU A 186 18.58 -0.95 13.73
CA LEU A 186 17.37 -0.26 13.30
C LEU A 186 16.62 -1.02 12.19
N LEU A 187 17.32 -1.48 11.15
CA LEU A 187 16.74 -2.28 10.07
C LEU A 187 16.19 -3.62 10.59
N GLY A 188 16.88 -4.25 11.55
CA GLY A 188 16.39 -5.42 12.26
C GLY A 188 15.06 -5.17 12.97
N ASN A 189 14.91 -4.03 13.63
CA ASN A 189 13.65 -3.62 14.28
C ASN A 189 12.53 -3.41 13.25
N VAL A 190 12.83 -2.74 12.12
CA VAL A 190 11.86 -2.54 11.03
C VAL A 190 11.41 -3.89 10.45
N ARG A 191 12.35 -4.79 10.16
CA ARG A 191 12.07 -6.14 9.65
C ARG A 191 11.21 -6.95 10.63
N ALA A 192 11.52 -6.91 11.93
CA ALA A 192 10.74 -7.58 12.96
C ALA A 192 9.29 -7.04 13.02
N ARG A 193 9.09 -5.73 12.81
CA ARG A 193 7.75 -5.14 12.73
C ARG A 193 7.01 -5.57 11.46
N MET A 194 7.68 -5.58 10.32
CA MET A 194 7.13 -6.07 9.05
C MET A 194 6.62 -7.51 9.19
N GLN A 195 7.44 -8.42 9.70
CA GLN A 195 7.07 -9.83 9.87
C GLN A 195 5.83 -10.04 10.76
N ARG A 196 5.61 -9.14 11.74
CA ARG A 196 4.42 -9.18 12.59
C ARG A 196 3.17 -8.62 11.91
N LEU A 197 3.31 -7.61 11.06
CA LEU A 197 2.19 -6.98 10.36
C LEU A 197 1.71 -7.79 9.15
N PHE A 198 2.58 -8.59 8.54
CA PHE A 198 2.29 -9.42 7.38
C PHE A 198 2.39 -10.90 7.75
N PRO A 199 1.29 -11.50 8.25
CA PRO A 199 1.31 -12.83 8.81
C PRO A 199 1.65 -13.87 7.75
N GLN A 200 2.65 -14.70 8.03
CA GLN A 200 2.89 -15.90 7.23
C GLN A 200 1.81 -16.94 7.52
N VAL A 201 1.37 -17.66 6.49
CA VAL A 201 0.40 -18.76 6.65
C VAL A 201 1.00 -19.80 7.61
N ARG A 202 0.43 -19.92 8.82
CA ARG A 202 0.88 -20.91 9.80
C ARG A 202 0.47 -22.30 9.30
N ARG A 203 1.47 -23.13 8.99
CA ARG A 203 1.30 -24.48 8.41
C ARG A 203 0.37 -25.42 9.20
N HIS A 204 0.10 -25.13 10.47
CA HIS A 204 -0.56 -26.07 11.38
C HIS A 204 -2.06 -25.82 11.64
N HIS A 205 -2.61 -24.65 11.27
CA HIS A 205 -4.00 -24.33 11.62
C HIS A 205 -4.87 -23.77 10.49
N ASN A 206 -4.32 -23.59 9.27
CA ASN A 206 -5.01 -22.89 8.18
C ASN A 206 -5.61 -21.53 8.59
N SER A 207 -5.19 -20.98 9.74
CA SER A 207 -5.66 -19.71 10.28
C SER A 207 -4.54 -18.69 10.16
N ILE A 208 -4.92 -17.51 9.68
CA ILE A 208 -4.03 -16.38 9.51
C ILE A 208 -4.25 -15.47 10.71
N ASP A 209 -3.17 -15.17 11.41
CA ASP A 209 -3.19 -14.36 12.63
C ASP A 209 -3.17 -12.87 12.28
N PHE A 210 -4.30 -12.19 12.52
CA PHE A 210 -4.45 -10.75 12.27
C PHE A 210 -4.30 -9.90 13.54
N ASP A 211 -3.93 -10.49 14.68
CA ASP A 211 -3.91 -9.81 15.98
C ASP A 211 -2.95 -8.62 15.97
N CYS A 212 -1.80 -8.75 15.30
CA CYS A 212 -0.84 -7.66 15.18
C CYS A 212 -1.39 -6.50 14.33
N ARG A 213 -2.18 -6.76 13.30
CA ARG A 213 -2.87 -5.70 12.53
C ARG A 213 -3.98 -5.07 13.32
N GLU A 214 -4.77 -5.86 14.04
CA GLU A 214 -5.80 -5.33 14.94
C GLU A 214 -5.19 -4.39 15.96
N VAL A 215 -4.11 -4.82 16.62
CA VAL A 215 -3.37 -4.01 17.58
C VAL A 215 -2.81 -2.75 16.92
N PHE A 216 -2.23 -2.88 15.72
CA PHE A 216 -1.71 -1.74 14.95
C PHE A 216 -2.79 -0.73 14.59
N LEU A 217 -3.98 -1.15 14.15
CA LEU A 217 -5.09 -0.27 13.76
C LEU A 217 -5.82 0.31 14.98
N LYS A 218 -5.94 -0.42 16.09
CA LYS A 218 -6.70 0.04 17.27
C LYS A 218 -5.88 0.87 18.24
N ARG A 219 -4.55 0.68 18.29
CA ARG A 219 -3.68 1.32 19.30
C ARG A 219 -2.61 2.20 18.65
N GLY A 220 -2.83 3.52 18.71
CA GLY A 220 -1.95 4.55 18.14
C GLY A 220 -0.47 4.36 18.47
N LYS A 221 -0.12 3.97 19.71
CA LYS A 221 1.27 3.73 20.12
C LYS A 221 2.07 2.76 19.22
N TYR A 222 1.41 1.81 18.55
CA TYR A 222 2.08 0.89 17.63
C TYR A 222 2.35 1.53 16.27
N ARG A 223 1.46 2.42 15.81
CA ARG A 223 1.70 3.29 14.66
C ARG A 223 2.81 4.28 14.96
N ASP A 224 2.75 4.97 16.09
CA ASP A 224 3.78 5.92 16.54
C ASP A 224 5.16 5.25 16.58
N GLY A 225 5.24 4.05 17.16
CA GLY A 225 6.49 3.29 17.21
C GLY A 225 7.04 2.93 15.82
N LEU A 226 6.17 2.57 14.85
CA LEU A 226 6.61 2.33 13.48
C LEU A 226 7.02 3.63 12.78
N LYS A 227 6.26 4.71 12.98
CA LYS A 227 6.56 6.04 12.46
C LYS A 227 7.92 6.55 12.94
N THR A 228 8.24 6.40 14.22
CA THR A 228 9.56 6.74 14.77
C THR A 228 10.67 5.96 14.08
N LEU A 229 10.50 4.63 13.92
CA LEU A 229 11.51 3.82 13.24
C LEU A 229 11.71 4.27 11.79
N LEU A 230 10.62 4.53 11.06
CA LEU A 230 10.70 5.02 9.68
C LEU A 230 11.29 6.43 9.60
N GLY A 231 11.07 7.30 10.59
CA GLY A 231 11.66 8.63 10.68
C GLY A 231 13.18 8.57 10.84
N GLN A 232 13.67 7.61 11.64
CA GLN A 232 15.10 7.35 11.78
C GLN A 232 15.74 6.79 10.49
N VAL A 233 14.98 6.02 9.69
CA VAL A 233 15.47 5.46 8.42
C VAL A 233 15.43 6.47 7.27
N TYR A 234 14.28 7.11 7.05
CA TYR A 234 14.00 7.94 5.88
C TYR A 234 14.14 9.45 6.14
N GLY A 235 14.25 9.87 7.40
CA GLY A 235 14.26 11.25 7.85
C GLY A 235 12.89 11.72 8.38
N GLU A 236 12.90 12.56 9.42
CA GLU A 236 11.70 13.08 10.10
C GLU A 236 10.78 13.94 9.20
N SER A 237 11.32 14.50 8.12
CA SER A 237 10.56 15.27 7.13
C SER A 237 10.10 14.43 5.92
N SER A 238 10.41 13.13 5.90
CA SER A 238 10.11 12.28 4.75
C SER A 238 8.60 12.11 4.54
N PRO A 239 8.09 12.22 3.31
CA PRO A 239 6.68 11.96 3.02
C PRO A 239 6.27 10.52 3.30
N VAL A 240 7.24 9.59 3.41
CA VAL A 240 7.01 8.20 3.84
C VAL A 240 6.25 8.14 5.17
N LEU A 241 6.53 9.05 6.10
CA LEU A 241 5.87 9.05 7.41
C LEU A 241 4.37 9.31 7.33
N LYS A 242 3.92 10.01 6.28
CA LYS A 242 2.49 10.26 6.04
C LYS A 242 1.73 8.95 5.82
N LEU A 243 2.36 7.89 5.31
CA LEU A 243 1.70 6.60 5.12
C LEU A 243 1.18 6.02 6.44
N ILE A 244 1.89 6.26 7.54
CA ILE A 244 1.46 5.81 8.86
C ILE A 244 0.27 6.65 9.36
N ASP A 245 0.30 7.96 9.12
CA ASP A 245 -0.78 8.88 9.49
C ASP A 245 -2.09 8.58 8.74
N LEU A 246 -2.01 8.06 7.50
CA LEU A 246 -3.20 7.64 6.76
C LEU A 246 -3.96 6.49 7.43
N PHE A 247 -3.28 5.63 8.21
CA PHE A 247 -3.98 4.62 9.01
C PHE A 247 -4.77 5.24 10.16
N ASP A 248 -4.29 6.34 10.76
CA ASP A 248 -5.05 7.10 11.76
C ASP A 248 -6.31 7.71 11.15
N ASP A 249 -6.16 8.33 9.98
CA ASP A 249 -7.29 8.89 9.22
C ASP A 249 -8.33 7.82 8.86
N LEU A 250 -7.87 6.65 8.41
CA LEU A 250 -8.74 5.53 8.04
C LEU A 250 -9.49 4.98 9.26
N VAL A 251 -8.79 4.75 10.37
CA VAL A 251 -9.40 4.30 11.63
C VAL A 251 -10.40 5.33 12.16
N TRP A 252 -10.10 6.62 12.03
CA TRP A 252 -11.03 7.67 12.39
C TRP A 252 -12.29 7.63 11.53
N ALA A 253 -12.15 7.46 10.21
CA ALA A 253 -13.27 7.36 9.28
C ALA A 253 -14.16 6.15 9.57
N TYR A 254 -13.58 4.96 9.79
CA TYR A 254 -14.33 3.77 10.24
C TYR A 254 -15.13 4.04 11.51
N ARG A 255 -14.49 4.61 12.54
CA ARG A 255 -15.13 4.94 13.82
C ARG A 255 -16.32 5.87 13.65
N LYS A 256 -16.23 6.84 12.73
CA LYS A 256 -17.32 7.78 12.47
C LYS A 256 -18.50 7.11 11.76
N VAL A 257 -18.22 6.36 10.69
CA VAL A 257 -19.24 5.63 9.92
C VAL A 257 -19.96 4.61 10.79
N GLU A 258 -19.21 3.73 11.47
CA GLU A 258 -19.80 2.69 12.32
C GLU A 258 -20.49 3.28 13.55
N GLY A 259 -19.97 4.37 14.10
CA GLY A 259 -20.60 5.09 15.21
C GLY A 259 -21.96 5.67 14.81
N ALA A 260 -22.03 6.34 13.65
CA ALA A 260 -23.26 6.92 13.13
C ALA A 260 -24.30 5.86 12.75
N ALA A 261 -23.86 4.77 12.10
CA ALA A 261 -24.73 3.64 11.76
C ALA A 261 -25.44 3.04 12.99
N ASN A 262 -24.72 2.95 14.12
CA ASN A 262 -25.29 2.45 15.37
C ASN A 262 -26.27 3.43 16.03
N PHE A 263 -26.07 4.73 15.86
CA PHE A 263 -26.98 5.74 16.38
C PHE A 263 -28.28 5.80 15.58
N ALA A 264 -28.20 5.76 14.25
CA ALA A 264 -29.37 5.78 13.36
C ALA A 264 -30.29 4.57 13.54
N HIS A 265 -29.74 3.43 13.97
CA HIS A 265 -30.46 2.17 14.16
C HIS A 265 -30.54 1.75 15.63
N SER A 266 -30.67 2.70 16.56
CA SER A 266 -30.99 2.40 17.96
C SER A 266 -32.42 1.84 18.05
N CYS A 267 -32.62 0.61 17.61
CA CYS A 267 -33.93 0.00 17.46
C CYS A 267 -34.28 -0.86 18.66
N GLU A 268 -35.51 -0.61 19.11
CA GLU A 268 -36.31 -1.24 20.15
C GLU A 268 -36.66 -2.72 19.87
N ASP A 269 -36.05 -3.33 18.84
CA ASP A 269 -36.38 -4.67 18.36
C ASP A 269 -35.10 -5.52 18.25
N ARG A 270 -34.64 -6.01 19.40
CA ARG A 270 -33.42 -6.81 19.53
C ARG A 270 -33.57 -8.26 19.02
N GLY A 271 -34.77 -8.66 18.62
CA GLY A 271 -35.11 -10.06 18.31
C GLY A 271 -35.32 -10.40 16.83
N SER A 272 -35.53 -9.43 15.94
CA SER A 272 -35.82 -9.70 14.52
C SER A 272 -34.55 -10.01 13.73
N GLU A 273 -34.55 -11.00 12.84
CA GLU A 273 -33.42 -11.18 11.92
C GLU A 273 -33.27 -9.95 11.01
N LEU A 274 -32.04 -9.47 10.82
CA LEU A 274 -31.79 -8.37 9.91
C LEU A 274 -32.02 -8.85 8.46
N PRO A 275 -32.61 -8.02 7.58
CA PRO A 275 -32.77 -8.36 6.18
C PRO A 275 -31.44 -8.78 5.55
N ALA A 276 -31.51 -9.76 4.64
CA ALA A 276 -30.33 -10.22 3.90
C ALA A 276 -29.60 -9.07 3.18
N ASN A 277 -30.30 -7.98 2.85
CA ASN A 277 -29.74 -6.81 2.20
C ASN A 277 -29.23 -5.70 3.12
N THR A 278 -29.03 -5.99 4.40
CA THR A 278 -28.57 -5.00 5.39
C THR A 278 -27.17 -4.48 5.07
N ARG A 279 -27.02 -3.16 5.14
CA ARG A 279 -25.76 -2.45 4.87
C ARG A 279 -25.73 -1.11 5.61
N ILE A 280 -24.54 -0.54 5.73
CA ILE A 280 -24.39 0.82 6.25
C ILE A 280 -24.82 1.82 5.17
N ASP A 281 -25.48 2.91 5.56
CA ASP A 281 -25.90 3.95 4.62
C ASP A 281 -24.70 4.50 3.80
N PRO A 282 -24.73 4.41 2.45
CA PRO A 282 -23.71 5.00 1.59
C PRO A 282 -23.41 6.49 1.87
N ALA A 283 -24.40 7.26 2.32
CA ALA A 283 -24.22 8.68 2.62
C ALA A 283 -23.17 8.93 3.72
N LEU A 284 -23.08 8.03 4.71
CA LEU A 284 -22.08 8.12 5.79
C LEU A 284 -20.65 7.99 5.25
N PHE A 285 -20.44 7.25 4.16
CA PHE A 285 -19.13 7.17 3.52
C PHE A 285 -18.80 8.43 2.71
N GLU A 286 -19.81 9.10 2.13
CA GLU A 286 -19.61 10.36 1.39
C GLU A 286 -19.12 11.47 2.32
N GLU A 287 -19.65 11.58 3.54
CA GLU A 287 -19.20 12.55 4.56
C GLU A 287 -17.70 12.44 4.90
N HIS A 288 -17.11 11.27 4.61
CA HIS A 288 -15.71 10.97 4.90
C HIS A 288 -14.89 10.66 3.63
N ALA A 289 -15.43 10.91 2.44
CA ALA A 289 -14.78 10.64 1.16
C ALA A 289 -13.46 11.42 0.95
N GLY A 290 -13.24 12.49 1.70
CA GLY A 290 -11.98 13.27 1.65
C GLY A 290 -10.72 12.44 1.95
N ILE A 291 -10.85 11.27 2.58
CA ILE A 291 -9.72 10.36 2.80
C ILE A 291 -9.10 9.83 1.48
N TYR A 292 -9.90 9.62 0.43
CA TYR A 292 -9.38 9.17 -0.88
C TYR A 292 -8.39 10.18 -1.46
N GLY A 293 -8.71 11.47 -1.38
CA GLY A 293 -7.83 12.54 -1.81
C GLY A 293 -6.54 12.60 -0.99
N ARG A 294 -6.63 12.46 0.34
CA ARG A 294 -5.45 12.46 1.22
C ARG A 294 -4.52 11.26 0.95
N ILE A 295 -5.09 10.06 0.77
CA ILE A 295 -4.31 8.87 0.39
C ILE A 295 -3.65 9.07 -0.98
N HIS A 296 -4.41 9.56 -1.98
CA HIS A 296 -3.86 9.83 -3.32
C HIS A 296 -2.65 10.77 -3.26
N GLU A 297 -2.79 11.93 -2.60
CA GLU A 297 -1.72 12.93 -2.51
C GLU A 297 -0.51 12.43 -1.72
N ALA A 298 -0.72 11.66 -0.65
CA ALA A 298 0.37 11.08 0.12
C ALA A 298 1.15 10.03 -0.69
N LEU A 299 0.46 9.14 -1.41
CA LEU A 299 1.11 8.15 -2.28
C LEU A 299 1.90 8.83 -3.41
N LYS A 300 1.33 9.89 -4.01
CA LYS A 300 2.00 10.71 -5.02
C LYS A 300 3.25 11.40 -4.46
N ALA A 301 3.18 11.93 -3.24
CA ALA A 301 4.32 12.56 -2.58
C ALA A 301 5.44 11.55 -2.27
N VAL A 302 5.08 10.32 -1.86
CA VAL A 302 6.05 9.23 -1.69
C VAL A 302 6.66 8.85 -3.03
N CYS A 303 5.86 8.66 -4.09
CA CYS A 303 6.36 8.42 -5.44
C CYS A 303 7.40 9.46 -5.85
N ALA A 304 7.09 10.75 -5.72
CA ALA A 304 7.98 11.85 -6.08
C ALA A 304 9.31 11.81 -5.29
N TYR A 305 9.22 11.52 -3.98
CA TYR A 305 10.40 11.34 -3.12
C TYR A 305 11.28 10.17 -3.56
N LEU A 306 10.67 9.05 -3.97
CA LEU A 306 11.40 7.86 -4.42
C LEU A 306 12.03 8.02 -5.81
N THR A 307 11.45 8.84 -6.68
CA THR A 307 12.08 9.22 -7.96
C THR A 307 13.22 10.23 -7.82
N ASN A 308 13.37 10.88 -6.66
CA ASN A 308 14.42 11.86 -6.46
C ASN A 308 15.80 11.17 -6.52
N ALA A 309 16.66 11.59 -7.45
CA ALA A 309 17.96 10.98 -7.70
C ALA A 309 18.90 10.98 -6.48
N GLN A 310 18.64 11.84 -5.48
CA GLN A 310 19.38 11.90 -4.21
C GLN A 310 18.99 10.76 -3.25
N VAL A 311 17.80 10.19 -3.39
CA VAL A 311 17.29 9.08 -2.57
C VAL A 311 17.53 7.78 -3.32
N GLN A 312 18.74 7.23 -3.18
CA GLN A 312 19.00 5.87 -3.66
C GLN A 312 18.46 4.87 -2.66
N LEU A 313 17.37 4.18 -3.02
CA LEU A 313 16.87 3.06 -2.25
C LEU A 313 17.56 1.76 -2.66
N ILE A 314 17.81 0.91 -1.68
CA ILE A 314 18.26 -0.46 -1.85
C ILE A 314 17.38 -1.38 -1.01
N ARG A 315 17.16 -2.63 -1.46
CA ARG A 315 16.49 -3.60 -0.61
C ARG A 315 17.42 -3.95 0.56
N VAL A 316 16.87 -4.10 1.75
CA VAL A 316 17.64 -4.47 2.95
C VAL A 316 18.37 -5.81 2.75
N ASP A 317 17.77 -6.73 1.99
CA ASP A 317 18.37 -8.03 1.66
C ASP A 317 19.54 -7.93 0.65
N ASP A 318 19.65 -6.80 -0.06
CA ASP A 318 20.73 -6.52 -1.02
C ASP A 318 21.87 -5.69 -0.39
N VAL A 319 21.89 -5.58 0.95
CA VAL A 319 22.96 -4.91 1.70
C VAL A 319 23.80 -5.97 2.41
N ASP A 320 25.12 -5.87 2.26
CA ASP A 320 26.07 -6.66 3.04
C ASP A 320 25.83 -6.38 4.52
N GLN A 321 25.39 -7.42 5.24
CA GLN A 321 25.02 -7.25 6.62
C GLN A 321 26.21 -6.86 7.48
N ASP A 322 27.45 -7.20 7.13
CA ASP A 322 28.63 -6.89 7.93
C ASP A 322 29.21 -5.51 7.66
N THR A 323 29.15 -5.06 6.41
CA THR A 323 29.81 -3.81 5.98
C THR A 323 28.86 -2.66 5.69
N GLY A 324 27.57 -2.95 5.46
CA GLY A 324 26.59 -1.95 5.02
C GLY A 324 26.72 -1.54 3.56
N ALA A 325 27.66 -2.13 2.82
CA ALA A 325 27.83 -1.88 1.41
C ALA A 325 26.72 -2.57 0.59
N PRO A 326 26.29 -2.00 -0.54
CA PRO A 326 25.48 -2.74 -1.51
C PRO A 326 26.17 -4.03 -1.90
N LEU A 327 25.41 -5.12 -1.91
CA LEU A 327 25.84 -6.33 -2.58
C LEU A 327 25.91 -6.02 -4.08
N VAL A 328 27.13 -5.94 -4.61
CA VAL A 328 27.33 -5.82 -6.05
C VAL A 328 26.95 -7.17 -6.65
N PHE A 329 25.68 -7.32 -6.99
CA PHE A 329 25.31 -8.34 -7.95
C PHE A 329 26.00 -7.95 -9.25
N GLN A 330 27.10 -8.62 -9.58
CA GLN A 330 27.52 -8.76 -10.96
C GLN A 330 26.30 -9.35 -11.67
N GLN A 331 25.48 -8.50 -12.28
CA GLN A 331 24.43 -8.95 -13.16
C GLN A 331 25.16 -9.74 -14.22
N CYS A 332 25.11 -11.08 -14.12
CA CYS A 332 25.51 -11.96 -15.20
C CYS A 332 24.72 -11.46 -16.41
N ALA A 333 25.41 -10.78 -17.32
CA ALA A 333 24.95 -10.47 -18.65
C ALA A 333 24.76 -11.81 -19.38
N LYS A 334 23.68 -12.52 -19.06
CA LYS A 334 23.22 -13.64 -19.86
C LYS A 334 22.59 -13.04 -21.10
N ARG A 335 23.42 -13.01 -22.15
CA ARG A 335 23.05 -12.83 -23.54
C ARG A 335 22.11 -13.93 -24.00
#